data_AF-A0A846EHF7-F1
#
_entry.id   AF-A0A846EHF7-F1
#
_cell.length_a   1.000
_cell.length_b   1.000
_cell.length_c   1.000
_cell.angle_alpha   90.00
_cell.angle_beta   90.00
_cell.angle_gamma   90.00
#
_symmetry.space_group_name_H-M   'P 1'
#
loop_
_entity.id
_entity.type
_entity.pdbx_description
1 polymer ?
#
loop_
_entity_poly.entity_id
_entity_poly.type
_entity_poly.pdbx_seq_one_letter_code
_entity_poly.pdbx_strand_id
1 'polypeptide(L)'
;MSQSTNLINLDNLDTLAQELATIQQTGSKRIALLGSRHVPITHQNLIEMMTYALVLSGNRIITSGATGTNSAAIRGATKADPNLVTVILPQSLERQPSESRKQLEQVMHLVENPTNDSLSLAEASYLCNKEIVSRCQQLICFAFHDSHTLLQTCKDAEEQRKVVTLFYFD
;
A
#
# COMPACT_ATOMS: atom_id res chain seq x y z
N MET A 1 27.78 29.22 35.52
CA MET A 1 26.35 29.38 35.22
C MET A 1 26.08 28.77 33.85
N SER A 2 25.04 27.93 33.80
CA SER A 2 24.38 27.25 32.67
C SER A 2 25.26 26.57 31.61
N GLN A 3 25.52 25.27 31.83
CA GLN A 3 25.61 24.34 30.70
C GLN A 3 24.19 24.18 30.14
N SER A 4 23.96 24.72 28.94
CA SER A 4 22.76 24.44 28.16
C SER A 4 22.80 22.99 27.71
N THR A 5 22.18 22.11 28.48
CA THR A 5 21.76 20.79 27.99
C THR A 5 20.86 21.04 26.79
N ASN A 6 21.37 20.76 25.59
CA ASN A 6 20.53 20.59 24.41
C ASN A 6 19.47 19.57 24.80
N LEU A 7 18.24 20.04 24.96
CA LEU A 7 17.05 19.23 25.08
C LEU A 7 17.01 18.40 23.79
N ILE A 8 17.56 17.18 23.84
CA ILE A 8 17.28 16.16 22.85
C ILE A 8 15.75 16.12 22.81
N ASN A 9 15.20 16.50 21.67
CA ASN A 9 13.76 16.64 21.49
C ASN A 9 13.11 15.30 21.85
N LEU A 10 12.52 15.22 23.04
CA LEU A 10 12.04 13.96 23.65
C LEU A 10 11.00 13.29 22.73
N ASP A 11 10.21 14.11 22.03
CA ASP A 11 9.24 13.67 21.03
C ASP A 11 9.90 12.92 19.85
N ASN A 12 11.11 13.32 19.44
CA ASN A 12 11.84 12.64 18.37
C ASN A 12 12.43 11.29 18.85
N LEU A 13 12.80 11.19 20.13
CA LEU A 13 13.33 9.94 20.69
C LEU A 13 12.23 8.88 20.80
N ASP A 14 11.05 9.29 21.24
CA ASP A 14 9.87 8.40 21.33
C ASP A 14 9.40 7.97 19.94
N THR A 15 9.44 8.88 18.96
CA THR A 15 9.14 8.56 17.55
C THR A 15 10.11 7.52 17.00
N LEU A 16 11.43 7.74 17.19
CA LEU A 16 12.46 6.81 16.73
C LEU A 16 12.34 5.42 17.41
N ALA A 17 12.06 5.40 18.71
CA ALA A 17 11.86 4.16 19.46
C ALA A 17 10.63 3.38 18.95
N GLN A 18 9.54 4.08 18.61
CA GLN A 18 8.33 3.47 18.08
C GLN A 18 8.52 2.93 16.65
N GLU A 19 9.27 3.64 15.81
CA GLU A 19 9.67 3.15 14.48
C GLU A 19 10.56 1.91 14.58
N LEU A 20 11.58 1.94 15.45
CA LEU A 20 12.46 0.80 15.70
C LEU A 20 11.69 -0.43 16.21
N ALA A 21 10.75 -0.23 17.14
CA ALA A 21 9.90 -1.32 17.64
C ALA A 21 9.03 -1.94 16.51
N THR A 22 8.53 -1.11 15.59
CA THR A 22 7.75 -1.57 14.43
C THR A 22 8.61 -2.34 13.42
N ILE A 23 9.89 -1.98 13.29
CA ILE A 23 10.86 -2.72 12.46
C ILE A 23 11.19 -4.07 13.12
N GLN A 24 11.49 -4.07 14.42
CA GLN A 24 11.95 -5.24 15.18
C GLN A 24 10.84 -6.25 15.51
N GLN A 25 9.56 -5.89 15.37
CA GLN A 25 8.48 -6.88 15.36
C GLN A 25 8.65 -7.80 14.14
N THR A 26 9.24 -8.97 14.37
CA THR A 26 9.48 -10.06 13.40
C THR A 26 8.23 -10.91 13.12
N GLY A 27 7.06 -10.47 13.58
CA GLY A 27 5.77 -11.14 13.32
C GLY A 27 5.19 -10.80 11.94
N SER A 28 4.12 -11.50 11.56
CA SER A 28 3.37 -11.23 10.33
C SER A 28 2.89 -9.77 10.30
N LYS A 29 3.34 -8.98 9.32
CA LYS A 29 2.89 -7.61 9.13
C LYS A 29 1.77 -7.56 8.10
N ARG A 30 0.91 -6.55 8.22
CA ARG A 30 -0.03 -6.16 7.18
C ARG A 30 0.57 -4.99 6.41
N ILE A 31 0.90 -5.25 5.16
CA ILE A 31 1.62 -4.34 4.26
C ILE A 31 0.63 -3.86 3.21
N ALA A 32 0.44 -2.54 3.15
CA ALA A 32 -0.21 -1.91 2.01
C ALA A 32 0.76 -1.83 0.84
N LEU A 33 0.37 -2.28 -0.34
CA LEU A 33 1.16 -2.11 -1.56
C LEU A 33 0.33 -1.31 -2.57
N LEU A 34 0.76 -0.08 -2.84
CA LEU A 34 0.08 0.85 -3.74
C LEU A 34 1.04 1.34 -4.82
N GLY A 35 0.50 1.80 -5.94
CA GLY A 35 1.33 2.46 -6.93
C GLY A 35 0.68 2.77 -8.26
N SER A 36 1.53 3.23 -9.19
CA SER A 36 1.16 3.69 -10.52
C SER A 36 0.46 2.61 -11.35
N ARG A 37 -0.43 3.05 -12.24
CA ARG A 37 -1.21 2.20 -13.16
C ARG A 37 -0.44 1.86 -14.44
N HIS A 38 0.33 2.81 -14.94
CA HIS A 38 1.11 2.68 -16.18
C HIS A 38 2.56 2.39 -15.82
N VAL A 39 2.90 1.10 -15.71
CA VAL A 39 4.21 0.64 -15.23
C VAL A 39 4.80 -0.32 -16.27
N PRO A 40 6.07 -0.17 -16.68
CA PRO A 40 6.72 -1.11 -17.59
C PRO A 40 6.65 -2.55 -17.06
N ILE A 41 6.53 -3.52 -17.97
CA ILE A 41 6.32 -4.94 -17.62
C ILE A 41 7.43 -5.47 -16.70
N THR A 42 8.68 -5.06 -16.92
CA THR A 42 9.83 -5.47 -16.08
C THR A 42 9.64 -5.06 -14.62
N HIS A 43 9.16 -3.84 -14.36
CA HIS A 43 8.86 -3.39 -13.01
C HIS A 43 7.68 -4.12 -12.40
N GLN A 44 6.64 -4.43 -13.18
CA GLN A 44 5.53 -5.27 -12.71
C GLN A 44 6.03 -6.66 -12.30
N ASN A 45 6.92 -7.29 -13.05
CA ASN A 45 7.50 -8.59 -12.69
C ASN A 45 8.31 -8.52 -11.38
N LEU A 46 9.05 -7.44 -11.16
CA LEU A 46 9.79 -7.23 -9.92
C LEU A 46 8.84 -7.05 -8.72
N ILE A 47 7.78 -6.26 -8.87
CA ILE A 47 6.75 -6.07 -7.84
C ILE A 47 6.05 -7.38 -7.53
N GLU A 48 5.72 -8.18 -8.54
CA GLU A 48 5.12 -9.50 -8.39
C GLU A 48 6.03 -10.44 -7.57
N MET A 49 7.32 -10.54 -7.93
CA MET A 49 8.29 -11.36 -7.20
C MET A 49 8.49 -10.90 -5.76
N MET A 50 8.60 -9.59 -5.53
CA MET A 50 8.73 -9.03 -4.19
C MET A 50 7.49 -9.34 -3.35
N THR A 51 6.29 -9.15 -3.90
CA THR A 51 5.04 -9.42 -3.19
C THR A 51 4.89 -10.89 -2.85
N TYR A 52 5.25 -11.77 -3.79
CA TYR A 52 5.29 -13.22 -3.57
C TYR A 52 6.20 -13.58 -2.38
N ALA A 53 7.42 -13.03 -2.33
CA ALA A 53 8.36 -13.27 -1.24
C ALA A 53 7.86 -12.72 0.11
N LEU A 54 7.20 -11.55 0.12
CA LEU A 54 6.61 -10.97 1.33
C LEU A 54 5.53 -11.89 1.92
N VAL A 55 4.67 -12.45 1.07
CA VAL A 55 3.62 -13.38 1.50
C VAL A 55 4.19 -14.70 2.00
N LEU A 56 5.19 -15.27 1.32
CA LEU A 56 5.88 -16.47 1.81
C LEU A 56 6.53 -16.28 3.18
N SER A 57 6.92 -15.05 3.50
CA SER A 57 7.45 -14.68 4.82
C SER A 57 6.35 -14.47 5.89
N GLY A 58 5.09 -14.78 5.57
CA GLY A 58 3.95 -14.70 6.48
C GLY A 58 3.24 -13.34 6.51
N ASN A 59 3.57 -12.40 5.63
CA ASN A 59 2.93 -11.08 5.61
C ASN A 59 1.57 -11.12 4.89
N ARG A 60 0.67 -10.23 5.31
CA ARG A 60 -0.62 -10.00 4.65
C ARG A 60 -0.54 -8.75 3.78
N ILE A 61 -0.97 -8.86 2.54
CA ILE A 61 -0.96 -7.76 1.57
C ILE A 61 -2.35 -7.13 1.50
N ILE A 62 -2.41 -5.80 1.54
CA ILE A 62 -3.60 -5.03 1.19
C ILE A 62 -3.27 -4.14 0.01
N THR A 63 -4.10 -4.13 -1.02
CA THR A 63 -3.89 -3.30 -2.21
C THR A 63 -5.22 -2.89 -2.84
N SER A 64 -5.14 -2.09 -3.90
CA SER A 64 -6.31 -1.70 -4.70
C SER A 64 -6.47 -2.60 -5.93
N GLY A 65 -7.64 -2.56 -6.58
CA GLY A 65 -7.89 -3.29 -7.83
C GLY A 65 -7.31 -2.66 -9.10
N ALA A 66 -6.41 -1.67 -8.96
CA ALA A 66 -5.87 -0.93 -10.10
C ALA A 66 -4.89 -1.77 -10.94
N THR A 67 -4.68 -1.35 -12.20
CA THR A 67 -3.68 -1.95 -13.09
C THR A 67 -2.24 -1.61 -12.64
N GLY A 68 -1.23 -2.14 -13.34
CA GLY A 68 0.18 -1.85 -13.06
C GLY A 68 0.66 -2.45 -11.75
N THR A 69 1.15 -1.60 -10.83
CA THR A 69 1.71 -2.02 -9.54
C THR A 69 0.77 -2.90 -8.73
N ASN A 70 -0.49 -2.50 -8.63
CA ASN A 70 -1.46 -3.17 -7.75
C ASN A 70 -1.85 -4.54 -8.34
N SER A 71 -2.12 -4.61 -9.65
CA SER A 71 -2.31 -5.88 -10.36
C SER A 71 -1.13 -6.84 -10.20
N ALA A 72 0.12 -6.35 -10.29
CA ALA A 72 1.31 -7.17 -10.06
C ALA A 72 1.39 -7.69 -8.62
N ALA A 73 1.06 -6.85 -7.64
CA ALA A 73 0.99 -7.25 -6.24
C ALA A 73 -0.09 -8.33 -6.01
N ILE A 74 -1.28 -8.17 -6.60
CA ILE A 74 -2.34 -9.18 -6.54
C ILE A 74 -1.86 -10.52 -7.10
N ARG A 75 -1.19 -10.53 -8.27
CA ARG A 75 -0.65 -11.78 -8.84
C ARG A 75 0.37 -12.43 -7.92
N GLY A 76 1.32 -11.65 -7.41
CA GLY A 76 2.38 -12.15 -6.53
C GLY A 76 1.83 -12.75 -5.24
N ALA A 77 0.89 -12.03 -4.60
CA ALA A 77 0.27 -12.49 -3.38
C ALA A 77 -0.61 -13.73 -3.58
N THR A 78 -1.47 -13.71 -4.61
CA THR A 78 -2.37 -14.84 -4.94
C THR A 78 -1.59 -16.10 -5.29
N LYS A 79 -0.45 -15.96 -5.98
CA LYS A 79 0.44 -17.07 -6.32
C LYS A 79 1.12 -17.68 -5.08
N ALA A 80 1.40 -16.89 -4.06
CA ALA A 80 2.00 -17.36 -2.81
C ALA A 80 0.95 -17.99 -1.88
N ASP A 81 -0.06 -17.22 -1.49
CA ASP A 81 -1.21 -17.68 -0.70
C ASP A 81 -2.39 -16.70 -0.89
N PRO A 82 -3.48 -17.12 -1.54
CA PRO A 82 -4.62 -16.25 -1.81
C PRO A 82 -5.38 -15.83 -0.53
N ASN A 83 -5.17 -16.49 0.62
CA ASN A 83 -5.76 -16.08 1.91
C ASN A 83 -5.05 -14.87 2.54
N LEU A 84 -3.88 -14.50 2.03
CA LEU A 84 -3.03 -13.45 2.58
C LEU A 84 -3.08 -12.16 1.77
N VAL A 85 -4.00 -12.03 0.81
CA VAL A 85 -4.27 -10.79 0.08
C VAL A 85 -5.68 -10.28 0.32
N THR A 86 -5.83 -8.98 0.51
CA THR A 86 -7.12 -8.28 0.50
C THR A 86 -7.08 -7.17 -0.53
N VAL A 87 -8.08 -7.11 -1.41
CA VAL A 87 -8.20 -6.08 -2.43
C VAL A 87 -9.38 -5.20 -2.10
N ILE A 88 -9.15 -3.90 -1.98
CA ILE A 88 -10.19 -2.90 -1.74
C ILE A 88 -10.36 -2.10 -3.03
N LEU A 89 -11.59 -2.05 -3.55
CA LEU A 89 -11.89 -1.32 -4.78
C LEU A 89 -12.31 0.12 -4.46
N PRO A 90 -11.94 1.10 -5.29
CA PRO A 90 -12.38 2.47 -5.10
C PRO A 90 -13.88 2.65 -5.32
N GLN A 91 -14.47 1.80 -6.16
CA GLN A 91 -15.88 1.78 -6.58
C GLN A 91 -16.35 0.31 -6.67
N SER A 92 -17.58 0.06 -7.11
CA SER A 92 -18.06 -1.30 -7.37
C SER A 92 -17.18 -2.04 -8.40
N LEU A 93 -17.26 -3.37 -8.39
CA LEU A 93 -16.56 -4.24 -9.33
C LEU A 93 -16.95 -3.92 -10.77
N GLU A 94 -18.23 -3.62 -11.03
CA GLU A 94 -18.77 -3.26 -12.35
C GLU A 94 -18.13 -2.00 -12.95
N ARG A 95 -17.64 -1.09 -12.11
CA ARG A 95 -16.95 0.14 -12.52
C ARG A 95 -15.47 -0.08 -12.83
N GLN A 96 -14.92 -1.26 -12.55
CA GLN A 96 -13.52 -1.56 -12.82
C GLN A 96 -13.28 -1.93 -14.30
N PRO A 97 -12.08 -1.65 -14.84
CA PRO A 97 -11.70 -2.12 -16.18
C PRO A 97 -11.90 -3.63 -16.35
N SER A 98 -12.26 -4.08 -17.55
CA SER A 98 -12.51 -5.51 -17.85
C SER A 98 -11.34 -6.41 -17.47
N GLU A 99 -10.11 -5.97 -17.74
CA GLU A 99 -8.90 -6.71 -17.37
C GLU A 99 -8.74 -6.86 -15.86
N SER A 100 -8.98 -5.78 -15.10
CA SER A 100 -9.01 -5.83 -13.63
C SER A 100 -10.08 -6.79 -13.15
N ARG A 101 -11.32 -6.71 -13.67
CA ARG A 101 -12.41 -7.62 -13.27
C ARG A 101 -12.04 -9.09 -13.42
N LYS A 102 -11.46 -9.46 -14.57
CA LYS A 102 -11.02 -10.84 -14.85
C LYS A 102 -9.96 -11.32 -13.86
N GLN A 103 -9.02 -10.45 -13.46
CA GLN A 103 -8.04 -10.81 -12.44
C GLN A 103 -8.70 -10.98 -11.06
N LEU A 104 -9.64 -10.11 -10.73
CA LEU A 104 -10.30 -10.07 -9.41
C LEU A 104 -11.22 -11.26 -9.16
N GLU A 105 -11.64 -12.00 -10.18
CA GLU A 105 -12.36 -13.28 -10.04
C GLU A 105 -11.63 -14.30 -9.15
N GLN A 106 -10.29 -14.21 -9.09
CA GLN A 106 -9.45 -15.13 -8.30
C GLN A 106 -9.17 -14.62 -6.88
N VAL A 107 -9.63 -13.41 -6.53
CA VAL A 107 -9.35 -12.78 -5.23
C VAL A 107 -10.42 -13.18 -4.22
N MET A 108 -10.01 -13.92 -3.18
CA MET A 108 -10.95 -14.39 -2.14
C MET A 108 -11.43 -13.28 -1.21
N HIS A 109 -10.60 -12.29 -0.91
CA HIS A 109 -10.96 -11.17 -0.03
C HIS A 109 -11.06 -9.87 -0.82
N LEU A 110 -12.16 -9.73 -1.55
CA LEU A 110 -12.51 -8.54 -2.32
C LEU A 110 -13.50 -7.67 -1.55
N VAL A 111 -13.18 -6.38 -1.40
CA VAL A 111 -14.05 -5.38 -0.77
C VAL A 111 -14.44 -4.36 -1.83
N GLU A 112 -15.73 -4.30 -2.14
CA GLU A 112 -16.29 -3.33 -3.08
C GLU A 112 -16.82 -2.09 -2.35
N ASN A 113 -16.77 -0.93 -3.02
CA ASN A 113 -17.27 0.33 -2.47
C ASN A 113 -18.33 0.98 -3.40
N PRO A 114 -19.51 0.37 -3.57
CA PRO A 114 -20.55 0.88 -4.48
C PRO A 114 -21.09 2.26 -4.08
N THR A 115 -20.97 2.66 -2.82
CA THR A 115 -21.35 4.00 -2.34
C THR A 115 -20.52 5.11 -3.01
N ASN A 116 -19.37 4.77 -3.59
CA ASN A 116 -18.48 5.70 -4.26
C ASN A 116 -18.71 5.76 -5.78
N ASP A 117 -19.68 5.01 -6.34
CA ASP A 117 -19.87 4.91 -7.79
C ASP A 117 -20.22 6.23 -8.47
N SER A 118 -20.83 7.15 -7.71
CA SER A 118 -21.14 8.52 -8.15
C SER A 118 -19.94 9.47 -8.10
N LEU A 119 -18.86 9.11 -7.41
CA LEU A 119 -17.66 9.94 -7.31
C LEU A 119 -16.82 9.85 -8.60
N SER A 120 -15.98 10.86 -8.82
CA SER A 120 -14.92 10.72 -9.82
C SER A 120 -13.95 9.61 -9.40
N LEU A 121 -13.30 8.97 -10.38
CA LEU A 121 -12.33 7.92 -10.08
C LEU A 121 -11.16 8.44 -9.23
N ALA A 122 -10.78 9.70 -9.38
CA ALA A 122 -9.73 10.33 -8.58
C ALA A 122 -10.13 10.43 -7.10
N GLU A 123 -11.32 10.95 -6.80
CA GLU A 123 -11.85 11.06 -5.44
C GLU A 123 -12.05 9.68 -4.81
N ALA A 124 -12.67 8.74 -5.55
CA ALA A 124 -12.86 7.38 -5.10
C ALA A 124 -11.53 6.67 -4.81
N SER A 125 -10.51 6.87 -5.66
CA SER A 125 -9.16 6.33 -5.43
C SER A 125 -8.48 6.93 -4.20
N TYR A 126 -8.65 8.24 -3.97
CA TYR A 126 -8.12 8.89 -2.77
C TYR A 126 -8.73 8.31 -1.49
N LEU A 127 -10.07 8.14 -1.44
CA LEU A 127 -10.75 7.52 -0.30
C LEU A 127 -10.32 6.06 -0.10
N CYS A 128 -10.21 5.29 -1.18
CA CYS A 128 -9.73 3.91 -1.15
C CYS A 128 -8.31 3.81 -0.58
N ASN A 129 -7.40 4.69 -1.01
CA ASN A 129 -6.03 4.72 -0.52
C ASN A 129 -5.99 5.01 0.99
N LYS A 130 -6.79 5.96 1.47
CA LYS A 130 -6.90 6.24 2.91
C LYS A 130 -7.40 5.04 3.70
N GLU A 131 -8.42 4.34 3.19
CA GLU A 131 -8.92 3.12 3.82
C GLU A 131 -7.83 2.04 3.91
N ILE A 132 -7.10 1.81 2.81
CA ILE A 132 -5.99 0.84 2.76
C ILE A 132 -4.89 1.20 3.78
N VAL A 133 -4.45 2.46 3.80
CA VAL A 133 -3.41 2.95 4.71
C VAL A 133 -3.85 2.84 6.18
N SER A 134 -5.10 3.15 6.48
CA SER A 134 -5.63 3.05 7.85
C SER A 134 -5.51 1.62 8.41
N ARG A 135 -5.54 0.61 7.53
CA ARG A 135 -5.56 -0.81 7.89
C ARG A 135 -4.19 -1.45 7.96
N CYS A 136 -3.11 -0.85 7.48
CA CYS A 136 -1.76 -1.46 7.44
C CYS A 136 -0.84 -0.97 8.58
N GLN A 137 0.29 -1.66 8.77
CA GLN A 137 1.42 -1.17 9.58
C GLN A 137 2.52 -0.55 8.71
N GLN A 138 2.71 -1.07 7.50
CA GLN A 138 3.71 -0.61 6.54
C GLN A 138 3.04 -0.30 5.20
N LEU A 139 3.45 0.78 4.54
CA LEU A 139 3.11 1.12 3.18
C LEU A 139 4.35 0.96 2.29
N ILE A 140 4.25 0.15 1.25
CA ILE A 140 5.19 0.12 0.12
C ILE A 140 4.50 0.78 -1.06
N CYS A 141 5.05 1.91 -1.53
CA CYS A 141 4.46 2.68 -2.61
C CYS A 141 5.42 2.75 -3.80
N PHE A 142 4.91 2.49 -5.01
CA PHE A 142 5.65 2.67 -6.25
C PHE A 142 5.03 3.81 -7.06
N ALA A 143 5.74 4.93 -7.21
CA ALA A 143 5.20 6.13 -7.83
C ALA A 143 6.14 6.72 -8.88
N PHE A 144 5.59 7.60 -9.73
CA PHE A 144 6.38 8.59 -10.45
C PHE A 144 6.44 9.88 -9.64
N HIS A 145 7.45 10.71 -9.89
CA HIS A 145 7.66 11.97 -9.17
C HIS A 145 6.52 12.98 -9.29
N ASP A 146 5.73 12.91 -10.36
CA ASP A 146 4.58 13.78 -10.62
C ASP A 146 3.25 13.23 -10.09
N SER A 147 3.26 12.05 -9.46
CA SER A 147 2.05 11.39 -8.99
C SER A 147 1.52 12.00 -7.69
N HIS A 148 0.78 13.10 -7.79
CA HIS A 148 0.18 13.81 -6.66
C HIS A 148 -0.61 12.90 -5.68
N THR A 149 -1.50 12.03 -6.16
CA THR A 149 -2.34 11.19 -5.29
C THR A 149 -1.53 10.22 -4.45
N LEU A 150 -0.54 9.54 -5.04
CA LEU A 150 0.31 8.57 -4.34
C LEU A 150 1.28 9.24 -3.37
N LEU A 151 1.86 10.38 -3.76
CA LEU A 151 2.73 11.15 -2.88
C LEU A 151 1.96 11.72 -1.69
N GLN A 152 0.72 12.19 -1.90
CA GLN A 152 -0.15 12.57 -0.79
C GLN A 152 -0.50 11.36 0.09
N THR A 153 -0.78 10.20 -0.50
CA THR A 153 -1.03 8.96 0.26
C THR A 153 0.17 8.58 1.14
N CYS A 154 1.40 8.77 0.66
CA CYS A 154 2.61 8.52 1.44
C CYS A 154 2.72 9.49 2.62
N LYS A 155 2.50 10.79 2.41
CA LYS A 155 2.47 11.79 3.48
C LYS A 155 1.40 11.48 4.52
N ASP A 156 0.18 11.17 4.09
CA ASP A 156 -0.93 10.78 4.98
C ASP A 156 -0.59 9.52 5.80
N ALA A 157 0.23 8.61 5.26
CA ALA A 157 0.70 7.42 5.96
C ALA A 157 1.81 7.74 6.98
N GLU A 158 2.75 8.62 6.64
CA GLU A 158 3.77 9.12 7.57
C GLU A 158 3.13 9.85 8.77
N GLU A 159 2.14 10.70 8.52
CA GLU A 159 1.37 11.39 9.57
C GLU A 159 0.65 10.41 10.50
N GLN A 160 0.21 9.26 9.97
CA GLN A 160 -0.37 8.16 10.73
C GLN A 160 0.68 7.23 11.38
N ARG A 161 1.96 7.62 11.36
CA ARG A 161 3.11 6.87 11.90
C ARG A 161 3.22 5.45 11.32
N LYS A 162 2.90 5.29 10.03
CA LYS A 162 3.13 4.05 9.29
C LYS A 162 4.59 4.01 8.85
N VAL A 163 5.17 2.81 8.75
CA VAL A 163 6.48 2.65 8.08
C VAL A 163 6.25 2.81 6.58
N VAL A 164 6.87 3.81 5.95
CA VAL A 164 6.71 4.08 4.51
C VAL A 164 7.97 3.72 3.74
N THR A 165 7.82 2.97 2.66
CA THR A 165 8.88 2.65 1.70
C THR A 165 8.42 3.11 0.33
N LEU A 166 9.01 4.21 -0.17
CA LEU A 166 8.66 4.79 -1.46
C LEU A 166 9.73 4.45 -2.49
N PHE A 167 9.30 3.80 -3.58
CA PHE A 167 10.11 3.53 -4.76
C PHE A 167 9.66 4.44 -5.90
N TYR A 168 10.63 5.03 -6.58
CA TYR A 168 10.39 5.76 -7.81
C TYR A 168 10.75 4.87 -9.01
N PHE A 169 9.92 4.91 -10.05
CA PHE A 169 10.26 4.24 -11.32
C PHE A 169 11.35 5.00 -12.08
N ASP A 170 11.37 6.33 -11.92
CA ASP A 170 12.46 7.29 -12.15
C ASP A 170 11.94 8.72 -11.96
#